data_AF-A8WIC3-F1
#
_entry.id   AF-A8WIC3-F1
#
_cell.length_a   1.000
_cell.length_b   1.000
_cell.length_c   1.000
_cell.angle_alpha   90.00
_cell.angle_beta   90.00
_cell.angle_gamma   90.00
#
_symmetry.space_group_name_H-M   'P 1'
#
loop_
_entity.id
_entity.type
_entity.pdbx_description
1 polymer ?
#
loop_
_entity_poly.entity_id
_entity_poly.type
_entity_poly.pdbx_seq_one_letter_code
_entity_poly.pdbx_strand_id
1 'polypeptide(L)' 'MNVNDASVLEMINRLIASDRLNKNQILQLVNLAAISNNINELEENMKWETLKSKY' A
#
# COMPACT_ATOMS: atom_id res chain seq x y z
N MET A 1 3.11 -8.21 6.99
CA MET A 1 3.72 -6.97 7.50
C MET A 1 2.81 -6.41 8.56
N ASN A 2 3.39 -5.88 9.64
CA ASN A 2 2.62 -5.26 10.70
C ASN A 2 2.40 -3.78 10.35
N VAL A 3 1.17 -3.35 10.09
CA VAL A 3 0.87 -1.93 9.78
C VAL A 3 1.05 -1.00 10.98
N ASN A 4 1.13 -1.56 12.19
CA ASN A 4 1.45 -0.79 13.39
C ASN A 4 2.97 -0.60 13.57
N ASP A 5 3.78 -1.25 12.74
CA ASP A 5 5.23 -1.09 12.79
C ASP A 5 5.60 0.30 12.25
N ALA A 6 6.42 1.04 13.01
CA ALA A 6 6.84 2.38 12.64
C ALA A 6 7.52 2.41 11.26
N SER A 7 8.29 1.36 10.94
CA SER A 7 8.97 1.20 9.65
C SER A 7 7.98 1.10 8.47
N VAL A 8 6.85 0.41 8.68
CA VAL A 8 5.80 0.25 7.66
C VAL A 8 5.04 1.56 7.51
N LEU A 9 4.67 2.22 8.62
CA LEU A 9 4.02 3.54 8.58
C LEU A 9 4.88 4.60 7.90
N GLU A 10 6.20 4.60 8.14
CA GLU A 10 7.12 5.54 7.48
C GLU A 10 7.20 5.28 5.97
N MET A 11 7.26 4.01 5.55
CA MET A 11 7.24 3.65 4.12
C MET A 11 5.96 4.13 3.44
N ILE A 12 4.80 3.88 4.06
CA ILE A 12 3.50 4.34 3.57
C ILE A 12 3.48 5.88 3.49
N ASN A 13 3.97 6.58 4.51
CA ASN A 13 4.02 8.03 4.54
C ASN A 13 4.89 8.61 3.40
N ARG A 14 6.02 7.97 3.08
CA ARG A 14 6.86 8.35 1.93
C ARG A 14 6.15 8.13 0.60
N LEU A 15 5.42 7.03 0.43
CA LEU A 15 4.62 6.76 -0.78
C LEU A 15 3.51 7.80 -0.98
N ILE A 16 2.80 8.15 0.10
CA ILE A 16 1.78 9.20 0.09
C ILE A 16 2.37 10.54 -0.34
N ALA A 17 3.51 10.91 0.24
CA ALA A 17 4.20 12.16 -0.07
C ALA A 17 4.76 12.20 -1.51
N SER A 18 5.22 11.07 -2.02
CA SER A 18 5.84 10.97 -3.36
C SER A 18 4.80 10.95 -4.48
N ASP A 19 3.72 10.20 -4.34
CA ASP A 19 2.74 9.97 -5.42
C ASP A 19 1.47 10.83 -5.30
N ARG A 20 1.38 11.69 -4.28
CA ARG A 20 0.17 12.49 -3.96
C ARG A 20 -1.10 11.62 -3.93
N LEU A 21 -1.00 10.48 -3.25
CA LEU A 21 -2.08 9.50 -3.18
C LEU A 21 -3.34 10.11 -2.54
N ASN A 22 -4.50 9.88 -3.16
CA ASN A 22 -5.80 10.26 -2.57
C ASN A 22 -6.20 9.33 -1.43
N LYS A 23 -7.05 9.79 -0.51
CA LYS A 23 -7.49 9.03 0.68
C LYS A 23 -7.89 7.57 0.39
N ASN A 24 -8.56 7.30 -0.73
CA ASN A 24 -8.96 5.95 -1.10
C ASN A 24 -7.77 5.04 -1.42
N GLN A 25 -6.76 5.57 -2.13
CA GLN A 25 -5.54 4.84 -2.45
C GLN A 25 -4.70 4.57 -1.20
N ILE A 26 -4.66 5.52 -0.27
CA ILE A 26 -3.99 5.36 1.03
C ILE A 26 -4.65 4.22 1.82
N LEU A 27 -5.98 4.20 1.87
CA LEU A 27 -6.74 3.17 2.58
C LEU A 27 -6.50 1.78 1.97
N GLN A 28 -6.49 1.68 0.63
CA GLN A 28 -6.12 0.44 -0.07
C GLN A 28 -4.72 -0.01 0.30
N LEU A 29 -3.74 0.89 0.24
CA LEU A 29 -2.34 0.58 0.53
C LEU A 29 -2.13 0.09 1.97
N VAL A 30 -2.80 0.71 2.95
CA VAL A 30 -2.78 0.26 4.35
C VAL A 30 -3.44 -1.12 4.51
N ASN A 31 -4.59 -1.36 3.88
CA ASN A 31 -5.27 -2.66 3.92
C ASN A 31 -4.42 -3.76 3.27
N LEU A 32 -3.78 -3.46 2.13
CA LEU A 32 -2.87 -4.37 1.45
C LEU A 32 -1.64 -4.64 2.30
N ALA A 33 -1.06 -3.62 2.94
CA ALA A 33 0.09 -3.80 3.83
C ALA A 33 -0.25 -4.68 5.04
N ALA A 34 -1.50 -4.67 5.50
CA ALA A 34 -1.97 -5.51 6.60
C ALA A 34 -2.09 -7.00 6.22
N ILE A 35 -2.38 -7.30 4.95
CA ILE A 35 -2.50 -8.68 4.46
C ILE A 35 -1.23 -9.20 3.80
N SER A 36 -0.34 -8.30 3.34
CA SER A 36 0.89 -8.66 2.64
C SER A 36 1.98 -9.08 3.61
N ASN A 37 2.62 -10.23 3.40
CA ASN A 37 3.68 -10.71 4.29
C ASN A 37 4.99 -9.93 4.14
N ASN A 38 5.32 -9.46 2.93
CA ASN A 38 6.53 -8.67 2.60
C ASN A 38 6.22 -7.56 1.58
N ILE A 39 7.14 -6.59 1.42
CA ILE A 39 7.02 -5.47 0.46
C ILE A 39 6.78 -5.94 -0.97
N ASN A 40 7.43 -7.03 -1.39
CA ASN A 40 7.25 -7.58 -2.73
C ASN A 40 5.79 -8.04 -2.97
N GLU A 41 5.17 -8.64 -1.97
CA GLU A 41 3.77 -9.08 -2.01
C GLU A 41 2.81 -7.88 -1.97
N LEU A 42 3.18 -6.80 -1.28
CA LEU A 42 2.44 -5.53 -1.29
C LEU A 42 2.48 -4.87 -2.68
N GLU A 43 3.65 -4.81 -3.32
CA GLU A 43 3.77 -4.29 -4.68
C GLU A 43 2.99 -5.12 -5.70
N GLU A 44 3.02 -6.45 -5.58
CA GLU A 44 2.20 -7.32 -6.43
C GLU A 44 0.71 -7.07 -6.18
N ASN A 45 0.25 -7.03 -4.93
CA ASN A 45 -1.15 -6.75 -4.60
C ASN A 45 -1.62 -5.38 -5.11
N MET A 46 -0.75 -4.35 -5.04
CA MET A 46 -1.03 -3.01 -5.58
C MET A 46 -1.15 -3.00 -7.11
N LYS A 47 -0.28 -3.74 -7.81
CA LYS A 47 -0.38 -3.94 -9.26
C LYS A 47 -1.67 -4.67 -9.63
N TRP A 48 -2.04 -5.70 -8.87
CA TRP A 48 -3.29 -6.43 -9.05
C TRP A 48 -4.52 -5.54 -8.83
N GLU A 49 -4.58 -4.71 -7.78
CA GLU A 49 -5.69 -3.77 -7.55
C GLU A 49 -5.78 -2.70 -8.65
N THR A 50 -4.63 -2.20 -9.13
CA THR A 50 -4.58 -1.25 -10.26
C THR A 50 -5.10 -1.87 -11.55
N LEU A 51 -4.75 -3.13 -11.82
CA LEU A 51 -5.25 -3.88 -12.98
C LEU A 51 -6.75 -4.18 -12.86
N LYS A 52 -7.23 -4.50 -11.66
CA LYS A 52 -8.66 -4.76 -11.39
C LYS A 52 -9.52 -3.52 -11.57
N SER A 53 -8.98 -2.33 -11.32
CA SER A 53 -9.68 -1.07 -11.54
C SER A 53 -9.80 -0.66 -13.01
N LYS A 54 -9.18 -1.39 -13.94
CA LYS A 54 -9.21 -1.13 -15.40
C LYS A 54 -10.18 -2.02 -16.20
N TYR A 55 -10.86 -2.96 -15.54
CA TYR A 55 -11.87 -3.85 -16.14
C TYR A 55 -13.20 -3.71 -15.39
#